data_AF-A0A433P9S1-F1
#
_entry.id   AF-A0A433P9S1-F1
#
_cell.length_a   1.000
_cell.length_b   1.000
_cell.length_c   1.000
_cell.angle_alpha   90.00
_cell.angle_beta   90.00
_cell.angle_gamma   90.00
#
_symmetry.space_group_name_H-M   'P 1'
#
loop_
_entity.id
_entity.type
_entity.pdbx_description
1 polymer ?
#
loop_
_entity_poly.entity_id
_entity_poly.type
_entity_poly.pdbx_seq_one_letter_code
_entity_poly.pdbx_strand_id
1 'polypeptide(L)'
;MLYNSSQLTSSAFLRETDEIPNAQPFQIFGTLIDDFQKACLALEDGKGPAKFKKGKLALWEILKVFIEIIYTNYPMTPKILASEIATYICTNVSTSAYPNNNFFDILISFLWSVRLQRETSNKMLALIVCIVTEARTGVDFKMSDQFIAELAKLGYSSSSLPADHSLVFGLYCPFIQQLVHKSLELKKLYMYEILSHVNFYVLRNMQILRTQSEALNSLLPSLYMHPYFINVCVGNERLLHLWVSEITPDHLRKLVFKLTAGDMEIFGTTSEYDIILDYSTAWRPAKRDILWKILIAEFGFRLEKVERLLSTSKVIVPMRSDEETWDSRPALFAVLKTLPATSRIVKSLIPMAFNADGKASNVQLRFVVTVLQQWCCESYKPLYSALLHLTTDLGQKIQGEAKSEAKRESVEFVTVMKSWWELALGGELEEQV
;
A
#
# COMPACT_ATOMS: atom_id res chain seq x y z
N MET A 1 3.44 -23.66 13.06
CA MET A 1 4.74 -23.60 13.76
C MET A 1 4.69 -22.40 14.70
N LEU A 2 4.66 -22.67 16.00
CA LEU A 2 4.63 -21.67 17.08
C LEU A 2 6.01 -21.03 17.17
N TYR A 3 6.11 -19.72 16.99
CA TYR A 3 7.35 -18.98 17.28
C TYR A 3 7.14 -18.03 18.46
N ASN A 4 7.95 -18.31 19.47
CA ASN A 4 8.10 -17.71 20.78
C ASN A 4 7.92 -16.18 20.85
N SER A 5 6.88 -15.80 21.59
CA SER A 5 6.83 -14.58 22.38
C SER A 5 7.68 -14.72 23.64
N SER A 6 8.83 -14.04 23.71
CA SER A 6 9.40 -13.51 24.97
C SER A 6 10.78 -12.87 24.71
N GLN A 7 11.05 -11.81 25.49
CA GLN A 7 12.32 -11.08 25.63
C GLN A 7 12.54 -9.86 24.74
N LEU A 8 11.72 -8.82 24.98
CA LEU A 8 12.26 -7.45 25.07
C LEU A 8 12.07 -7.00 26.52
N THR A 9 13.10 -7.26 27.32
CA THR A 9 13.22 -6.78 28.70
C THR A 9 13.31 -5.26 28.69
N SER A 10 12.17 -4.64 28.98
CA SER A 10 12.06 -3.33 29.61
C SER A 10 12.69 -3.39 31.01
N SER A 11 13.95 -2.98 31.16
CA SER A 11 14.53 -2.52 32.44
C SER A 11 16.02 -2.18 32.35
N ALA A 12 16.40 -1.12 31.63
CA ALA A 12 17.73 -0.50 31.79
C ALA A 12 17.79 0.95 31.28
N PHE A 13 16.80 1.80 31.59
CA PHE A 13 16.91 3.26 31.35
C PHE A 13 16.08 4.08 32.35
N LEU A 14 16.03 3.62 33.60
CA LEU A 14 15.54 4.42 34.73
C LEU A 14 16.68 4.59 35.72
N ARG A 15 17.48 5.64 35.53
CA ARG A 15 18.23 6.26 36.62
C ARG A 15 18.10 7.77 36.52
N GLU A 16 17.47 8.29 37.57
CA GLU A 16 17.64 9.61 38.19
C GLU A 16 17.48 10.83 37.27
N THR A 17 16.26 11.38 37.35
CA THR A 17 15.98 12.80 37.15
C THR A 17 16.75 13.62 38.17
N ASP A 18 17.96 14.04 37.82
CA ASP A 18 18.52 15.27 38.38
C ASP A 18 17.95 16.45 37.58
N GLU A 19 17.19 17.30 38.26
CA GLU A 19 16.73 18.59 37.73
C GLU A 19 17.96 19.48 37.45
N ILE A 20 18.45 19.46 36.21
CA ILE A 20 19.46 20.41 35.74
C ILE A 20 18.74 21.75 35.49
N PRO A 21 19.28 22.90 35.95
CA PRO A 21 18.62 24.19 35.80
C PRO A 21 18.34 24.51 34.32
N ASN A 22 17.15 25.04 34.04
CA ASN A 22 16.60 25.45 32.74
C ASN A 22 17.47 26.41 31.87
N ALA A 23 18.74 26.65 32.20
CA ALA A 23 19.62 27.63 31.56
C ALA A 23 20.85 27.04 30.84
N GLN A 24 21.18 25.75 31.02
CA GLN A 24 22.40 25.17 30.42
C GLN A 24 22.36 24.72 28.94
N PRO A 25 21.22 24.49 28.27
CA PRO A 25 21.27 24.08 26.86
C PRO A 25 21.96 25.14 25.99
N PHE A 26 21.70 26.43 26.26
CA PHE A 26 22.14 27.56 25.44
C PHE A 26 23.66 27.83 25.43
N GLN A 27 24.38 27.49 26.51
CA GLN A 27 25.85 27.71 26.56
C GLN A 27 26.63 26.73 25.67
N ILE A 28 26.10 25.53 25.43
CA ILE A 28 26.74 24.50 24.57
C ILE A 28 26.69 24.92 23.10
N PHE A 29 25.70 25.72 22.72
CA PHE A 29 25.57 26.23 21.35
C PHE A 29 26.44 27.44 21.06
N GLY A 30 26.99 28.13 22.07
CA GLY A 30 27.80 29.34 21.85
C GLY A 30 27.10 30.34 20.91
N THR A 31 27.79 30.80 19.87
CA THR A 31 27.19 31.62 18.81
C THR A 31 26.49 30.82 17.71
N LEU A 32 26.50 29.47 17.72
CA LEU A 32 25.95 28.67 16.62
C LEU A 32 24.46 28.91 16.39
N ILE A 33 23.64 29.13 17.42
CA ILE A 33 22.20 29.44 17.22
C ILE A 33 22.06 30.84 16.61
N ASP A 34 22.83 31.83 17.08
CA ASP A 34 22.83 33.18 16.50
C ASP A 34 23.38 33.19 15.07
N ASP A 35 24.41 32.40 14.79
CA ASP A 35 25.04 32.24 13.47
C ASP A 35 24.14 31.43 12.53
N PHE A 36 23.39 30.47 13.07
CA PHE A 36 22.32 29.75 12.38
C PHE A 36 21.18 30.69 12.01
N GLN A 37 20.67 31.49 12.96
CA GLN A 37 19.62 32.48 12.70
C GLN A 37 20.10 33.54 11.71
N LYS A 38 21.34 34.04 11.83
CA LYS A 38 21.95 34.96 10.85
C LYS A 38 22.12 34.32 9.48
N ALA A 39 22.48 33.05 9.40
CA ALA A 39 22.61 32.33 8.13
C ALA A 39 21.25 32.09 7.48
N CYS A 40 20.21 31.79 8.27
CA CYS A 40 18.84 31.68 7.80
C CYS A 40 18.29 33.04 7.32
N LEU A 41 18.50 34.13 8.08
CA LEU A 41 18.16 35.49 7.67
C LEU A 41 18.92 35.92 6.39
N ALA A 42 20.19 35.53 6.25
CA ALA A 42 20.98 35.79 5.05
C ALA A 42 20.48 35.01 3.81
N LEU A 43 19.79 33.87 4.00
CA LEU A 43 19.08 33.17 2.93
C LEU A 43 17.80 33.90 2.51
N GLU A 44 17.08 34.50 3.45
CA GLU A 44 15.86 35.30 3.18
C GLU A 44 16.18 36.66 2.53
N ASP A 45 17.22 37.35 3.00
CA ASP A 45 17.67 38.66 2.47
C ASP A 45 18.52 38.56 1.19
N GLY A 46 18.91 37.34 0.80
CA GLY A 46 19.82 37.06 -0.30
C GLY A 46 19.21 37.29 -1.68
N LYS A 47 19.11 38.54 -2.14
CA LYS A 47 18.93 38.83 -3.58
C LYS A 47 20.18 38.40 -4.37
N GLY A 48 20.20 37.15 -4.85
CA GLY A 48 21.14 36.63 -5.84
C GLY A 48 21.76 35.25 -5.51
N PRO A 49 22.05 34.42 -6.54
CA PRO A 49 22.45 33.01 -6.39
C PRO A 49 23.77 32.80 -5.63
N ALA A 50 24.70 33.76 -5.66
CA ALA A 50 25.98 33.66 -4.96
C ALA A 50 25.85 33.83 -3.44
N LYS A 51 24.99 34.73 -2.97
CA LYS A 51 24.72 34.96 -1.54
C LYS A 51 23.96 33.78 -0.94
N PHE A 52 22.98 33.27 -1.69
CA PHE A 52 22.25 32.05 -1.34
C PHE A 52 23.19 30.84 -1.17
N LYS A 53 24.13 30.64 -2.10
CA LYS A 53 25.14 29.57 -2.01
C LYS A 53 26.02 29.71 -0.76
N LYS A 54 26.41 30.93 -0.40
CA LYS A 54 27.23 31.20 0.80
C LYS A 54 26.45 30.94 2.11
N GLY A 55 25.19 31.34 2.18
CA GLY A 55 24.31 31.02 3.31
C GLY A 55 24.07 29.51 3.48
N LYS A 56 23.86 28.79 2.36
CA LYS A 56 23.71 27.33 2.35
C LYS A 56 24.97 26.61 2.87
N LEU A 57 26.16 27.07 2.47
CA LEU A 57 27.43 26.50 2.93
C LEU A 57 27.66 26.75 4.43
N ALA A 58 27.38 27.96 4.92
CA ALA A 58 27.47 28.26 6.35
C ALA A 58 26.52 27.38 7.18
N LEU A 59 25.28 27.21 6.72
CA LEU A 59 24.30 26.31 7.35
C LEU A 59 24.75 24.84 7.33
N TRP A 60 25.37 24.40 6.24
CA TRP A 60 25.94 23.06 6.16
C TRP A 60 27.08 22.83 7.16
N GLU A 61 27.98 23.81 7.31
CA GLU A 61 29.07 23.73 8.29
C GLU A 61 28.54 23.72 9.73
N ILE A 62 27.55 24.57 10.02
CA ILE A 62 26.85 24.61 11.31
C ILE A 62 26.16 23.28 11.62
N LEU A 63 25.41 22.72 10.67
CA LEU A 63 24.72 21.43 10.83
C LEU A 63 25.70 20.27 11.04
N LYS A 64 26.84 20.28 10.35
CA LYS A 64 27.87 19.26 10.49
C LYS A 64 28.49 19.28 11.88
N VAL A 65 28.92 20.45 12.35
CA VAL A 65 29.46 20.64 13.70
C VAL A 65 28.43 20.26 14.75
N PHE A 66 27.16 20.61 14.55
CA PHE A 66 26.05 20.26 15.44
C PHE A 66 25.88 18.74 15.57
N ILE A 67 25.81 18.00 14.45
CA ILE A 67 25.62 16.54 14.46
C ILE A 67 26.80 15.83 15.13
N GLU A 68 28.03 16.34 14.95
CA GLU A 68 29.25 15.78 15.54
C GLU A 68 29.33 16.02 17.05
N ILE A 69 28.98 17.22 17.53
CA ILE A 69 29.15 17.61 18.95
C ILE A 69 27.98 17.14 19.82
N ILE A 70 26.73 17.33 19.37
CA ILE A 70 25.58 17.28 20.26
C ILE A 70 25.04 15.87 20.45
N TYR A 71 24.98 15.08 19.38
CA TYR A 71 24.52 13.69 19.50
C TYR A 71 25.53 12.76 20.18
N THR A 72 26.79 13.17 20.28
CA THR A 72 27.86 12.36 20.88
C THR A 72 27.98 12.60 22.39
N ASN A 73 27.60 13.79 22.86
CA ASN A 73 27.82 14.20 24.26
C ASN A 73 26.52 14.45 25.05
N TYR A 74 25.37 14.75 24.41
CA TYR A 74 24.14 15.16 25.13
C TYR A 74 22.83 14.74 24.45
N PRO A 75 22.12 13.70 24.95
CA PRO A 75 20.91 13.16 24.31
C PRO A 75 19.63 14.02 24.47
N MET A 76 19.58 14.99 25.40
CA MET A 76 18.40 15.84 25.67
C MET A 76 18.27 17.07 24.74
N THR A 77 19.35 17.43 24.04
CA THR A 77 19.51 18.64 23.24
C THR A 77 18.71 18.71 21.92
N PRO A 78 18.32 17.59 21.26
CA PRO A 78 17.57 17.65 20.00
C PRO A 78 16.19 18.31 20.08
N LYS A 79 15.54 18.31 21.25
CA LYS A 79 14.16 18.81 21.41
C LYS A 79 14.08 20.34 21.40
N ILE A 80 14.99 21.00 22.12
CA ILE A 80 15.01 22.47 22.23
C ILE A 80 15.34 23.10 20.88
N LEU A 81 16.37 22.58 20.20
CA LEU A 81 16.71 23.08 18.87
C LEU A 81 15.63 22.76 17.84
N ALA A 82 15.03 21.56 17.89
CA ALA A 82 13.94 21.24 16.98
C ALA A 82 12.75 22.18 17.15
N SER A 83 12.43 22.60 18.38
CA SER A 83 11.39 23.60 18.66
C SER A 83 11.74 24.97 18.07
N GLU A 84 12.98 25.43 18.19
CA GLU A 84 13.42 26.71 17.61
C GLU A 84 13.40 26.68 16.07
N ILE A 85 13.93 25.60 15.48
CA ILE A 85 13.93 25.40 14.04
C ILE A 85 12.48 25.27 13.52
N ALA A 86 11.63 24.50 14.20
CA ALA A 86 10.22 24.36 13.84
C ALA A 86 9.51 25.71 13.91
N THR A 87 9.74 26.50 14.96
CA THR A 87 9.18 27.85 15.11
C THR A 87 9.62 28.74 13.95
N TYR A 88 10.93 28.79 13.66
CA TYR A 88 11.47 29.58 12.56
C TYR A 88 10.87 29.20 11.20
N ILE A 89 10.77 27.91 10.89
CA ILE A 89 10.17 27.48 9.62
C ILE A 89 8.68 27.85 9.59
N CYS A 90 7.92 27.57 10.65
CA CYS A 90 6.50 27.88 10.72
C CYS A 90 6.19 29.38 10.61
N THR A 91 7.03 30.25 11.16
CA THR A 91 6.86 31.71 11.06
C THR A 91 7.20 32.27 9.68
N ASN A 92 8.16 31.66 8.97
CA ASN A 92 8.70 32.20 7.72
C ASN A 92 8.17 31.55 6.43
N VAL A 93 7.42 30.45 6.53
CA VAL A 93 6.71 29.84 5.39
C VAL A 93 5.70 30.81 4.73
N SER A 94 5.26 31.85 5.44
CA SER A 94 4.28 32.83 4.93
C SER A 94 4.89 34.06 4.24
N THR A 95 6.21 34.28 4.35
CA THR A 95 6.88 35.54 3.95
C THR A 95 7.86 35.38 2.78
N SER A 96 8.26 34.16 2.42
CA SER A 96 9.25 33.98 1.35
C SER A 96 8.64 34.18 -0.05
N ALA A 97 9.14 35.19 -0.77
CA ALA A 97 8.76 35.48 -2.16
C ALA A 97 9.30 34.45 -3.20
N TYR A 98 9.94 33.37 -2.72
CA TYR A 98 10.56 32.33 -3.56
C TYR A 98 10.13 30.93 -3.09
N PRO A 99 9.17 30.27 -3.76
CA PRO A 99 8.58 29.00 -3.32
C PRO A 99 9.51 27.78 -3.42
N ASN A 100 10.79 27.93 -3.79
CA ASN A 100 11.70 26.83 -4.12
C ASN A 100 12.90 26.66 -3.17
N ASN A 101 12.97 27.40 -2.06
CA ASN A 101 14.15 27.42 -1.18
C ASN A 101 13.77 27.52 0.31
N ASN A 102 12.92 26.64 0.80
CA ASN A 102 12.60 26.60 2.23
C ASN A 102 13.78 25.99 2.99
N PHE A 103 14.08 26.50 4.18
CA PHE A 103 15.11 25.98 5.07
C PHE A 103 14.98 24.46 5.30
N PHE A 104 13.73 23.95 5.36
CA PHE A 104 13.47 22.51 5.48
C PHE A 104 14.00 21.70 4.29
N ASP A 105 13.97 22.25 3.07
CA ASP A 105 14.54 21.60 1.87
C ASP A 105 16.06 21.48 1.98
N ILE A 106 16.72 22.45 2.64
CA ILE A 106 18.17 22.41 2.88
C ILE A 106 18.51 21.28 3.86
N LEU A 107 17.71 21.06 4.90
CA LEU A 107 17.87 19.94 5.82
C LEU A 107 17.73 18.60 5.09
N ILE A 108 16.74 18.45 4.22
CA ILE A 108 16.53 17.22 3.43
C ILE A 108 17.67 17.03 2.42
N SER A 109 18.13 18.10 1.76
CA SER A 109 19.28 18.08 0.87
C SER A 109 20.57 17.68 1.59
N PHE A 110 20.76 18.15 2.83
CA PHE A 110 21.88 17.75 3.67
C PHE A 110 21.78 16.26 4.05
N LEU A 111 20.61 15.81 4.53
CA LEU A 111 20.34 14.39 4.81
C LEU A 111 20.68 13.51 3.60
N TRP A 112 20.24 13.92 2.40
CA TRP A 112 20.54 13.22 1.16
C TRP A 112 22.04 13.18 0.84
N SER A 113 22.78 14.25 1.11
CA SER A 113 24.24 14.29 0.89
C SER A 113 25.01 13.34 1.82
N VAL A 114 24.51 13.13 3.05
CA VAL A 114 25.13 12.25 4.05
C VAL A 114 24.48 10.86 4.11
N ARG A 115 23.58 10.51 3.17
CA ARG A 115 22.77 9.27 3.21
C ARG A 115 23.56 7.97 3.32
N LEU A 116 24.80 7.94 2.84
CA LEU A 116 25.69 6.77 2.92
C LEU A 116 26.44 6.68 4.26
N GLN A 117 26.48 7.76 5.05
CA GLN A 117 27.08 7.81 6.37
C GLN A 117 26.02 7.45 7.42
N ARG A 118 25.89 6.15 7.72
CA ARG A 118 24.77 5.60 8.52
C ARG A 118 24.52 6.35 9.83
N GLU A 119 25.57 6.68 10.59
CA GLU A 119 25.44 7.37 11.88
C GLU A 119 24.96 8.82 11.69
N THR A 120 25.65 9.59 10.85
CA THR A 120 25.30 10.99 10.53
C THR A 120 23.88 11.10 9.95
N SER A 121 23.53 10.20 9.04
CA SER A 121 22.20 10.13 8.42
C SER A 121 21.11 9.83 9.46
N ASN A 122 21.34 8.87 10.37
CA ASN A 122 20.38 8.55 11.44
C ASN A 122 20.18 9.73 12.41
N LYS A 123 21.26 10.41 12.79
CA LYS A 123 21.22 11.61 13.65
C LYS A 123 20.44 12.74 12.98
N MET A 124 20.71 12.98 11.70
CA MET A 124 20.00 13.99 10.91
C MET A 124 18.52 13.66 10.74
N LEU A 125 18.20 12.39 10.48
CA LEU A 125 16.83 11.92 10.36
C LEU A 125 16.05 12.11 11.67
N ALA A 126 16.67 11.79 12.81
CA ALA A 126 16.08 11.98 14.12
C ALA A 126 15.78 13.47 14.41
N LEU A 127 16.66 14.38 14.00
CA LEU A 127 16.43 15.83 14.08
C LEU A 127 15.25 16.26 13.21
N ILE A 128 15.20 15.82 11.94
CA ILE A 128 14.07 16.11 11.03
C ILE A 128 12.76 15.62 11.64
N VAL A 129 12.73 14.41 12.21
CA VAL A 129 11.54 13.87 12.87
C VAL A 129 11.15 14.72 14.08
N CYS A 130 12.10 15.21 14.90
CA CYS A 130 11.79 16.15 15.98
C CYS A 130 11.14 17.42 15.42
N ILE A 131 11.72 18.03 14.39
CA ILE A 131 11.20 19.26 13.77
C ILE A 131 9.78 19.05 13.25
N VAL A 132 9.54 17.94 12.53
CA VAL A 132 8.20 17.59 12.02
C VAL A 132 7.19 17.41 13.16
N THR A 133 7.61 16.82 14.28
CA THR A 133 6.75 16.58 15.44
C THR A 133 6.42 17.90 16.16
N GLU A 134 7.40 18.78 16.36
CA GLU A 134 7.23 20.07 17.03
C GLU A 134 6.49 21.10 16.15
N ALA A 135 6.69 21.06 14.83
CA ALA A 135 5.99 21.93 13.88
C ALA A 135 4.49 21.60 13.72
N ARG A 136 4.04 20.46 14.27
CA ARG A 136 2.68 19.96 14.11
C ARG A 136 1.69 20.83 14.90
N THR A 137 0.91 21.64 14.20
CA THR A 137 -0.23 22.37 14.76
C THR A 137 -1.54 21.66 14.39
N GLY A 138 -2.08 20.86 15.32
CA GLY A 138 -3.33 20.12 15.11
C GLY A 138 -3.25 19.05 14.01
N VAL A 139 -3.96 19.27 12.89
CA VAL A 139 -4.08 18.34 11.75
C VAL A 139 -3.14 18.72 10.59
N ASP A 140 -2.30 19.75 10.75
CA ASP A 140 -1.38 20.17 9.69
C ASP A 140 -0.10 19.31 9.70
N PHE A 141 0.12 18.56 8.61
CA PHE A 141 1.27 17.65 8.42
C PHE A 141 2.18 18.09 7.28
N LYS A 142 2.13 19.37 6.89
CA LYS A 142 2.90 19.94 5.77
C LYS A 142 4.38 19.56 5.75
N MET A 143 5.04 19.47 6.90
CA MET A 143 6.47 19.09 6.94
C MET A 143 6.70 17.62 6.59
N SER A 144 5.79 16.71 6.95
CA SER A 144 5.86 15.31 6.49
C SER A 144 5.64 15.22 4.98
N ASP A 145 4.68 16.00 4.47
CA ASP A 145 4.37 16.08 3.03
C ASP A 145 5.58 16.63 2.25
N GLN A 146 6.21 17.68 2.75
CA GLN A 146 7.41 18.28 2.18
C GLN A 146 8.61 17.34 2.24
N PHE A 147 8.76 16.60 3.34
CA PHE A 147 9.81 15.58 3.48
C PHE A 147 9.76 14.56 2.35
N ILE A 148 8.59 13.94 2.12
CA ILE A 148 8.48 12.92 1.08
C ILE A 148 8.59 13.51 -0.32
N ALA A 149 8.04 14.70 -0.56
CA ALA A 149 8.11 15.36 -1.86
C ALA A 149 9.55 15.70 -2.29
N GLU A 150 10.35 16.28 -1.37
CA GLU A 150 11.75 16.61 -1.65
C GLU A 150 12.65 15.38 -1.64
N LEU A 151 12.38 14.38 -0.79
CA LEU A 151 13.13 13.12 -0.83
C LEU A 151 12.93 12.41 -2.18
N ALA A 152 11.69 12.38 -2.67
CA ALA A 152 11.38 11.80 -3.97
C ALA A 152 12.03 12.60 -5.11
N LYS A 153 11.97 13.93 -5.06
CA LYS A 153 12.71 14.78 -6.00
C LYS A 153 14.20 14.41 -5.98
N LEU A 154 14.87 14.42 -4.84
CA LEU A 154 16.31 14.11 -4.78
C LEU A 154 16.65 12.69 -5.26
N GLY A 155 15.81 11.71 -4.96
CA GLY A 155 16.05 10.30 -5.33
C GLY A 155 15.69 9.91 -6.75
N TYR A 156 14.76 10.64 -7.38
CA TYR A 156 14.22 10.31 -8.71
C TYR A 156 14.50 11.40 -9.78
N SER A 157 15.19 12.51 -9.44
CA SER A 157 15.50 13.62 -10.39
C SER A 157 16.73 13.42 -11.29
N SER A 158 17.11 12.19 -11.63
CA SER A 158 18.27 11.97 -12.51
C SER A 158 18.00 10.87 -13.53
N SER A 159 17.88 11.27 -14.80
CA SER A 159 17.70 10.42 -15.98
C SER A 159 18.95 9.63 -16.39
N SER A 160 20.03 9.67 -15.60
CA SER A 160 21.35 9.13 -15.94
C SER A 160 21.84 7.99 -15.03
N LEU A 161 21.13 7.70 -13.94
CA LEU A 161 21.41 6.59 -13.03
C LEU A 161 20.10 5.83 -12.78
N PRO A 162 20.13 4.49 -12.58
CA PRO A 162 18.96 3.79 -12.11
C PRO A 162 18.52 4.44 -10.81
N ALA A 163 17.24 4.81 -10.71
CA ALA A 163 16.68 5.45 -9.53
C ALA A 163 17.13 4.71 -8.26
N ASP A 164 17.68 5.46 -7.30
CA ASP A 164 18.19 4.97 -6.01
C ASP A 164 17.03 4.68 -5.04
N HIS A 165 16.04 3.92 -5.52
CA HIS A 165 14.82 3.54 -4.81
C HIS A 165 15.13 2.89 -3.45
N SER A 166 16.22 2.11 -3.36
CA SER A 166 16.69 1.51 -2.12
C SER A 166 17.12 2.56 -1.08
N LEU A 167 17.75 3.65 -1.51
CA LEU A 167 18.17 4.75 -0.62
C LEU A 167 16.99 5.62 -0.20
N VAL A 168 16.07 5.93 -1.13
CA VAL A 168 14.82 6.65 -0.80
C VAL A 168 14.03 5.87 0.23
N PHE A 169 13.77 4.59 -0.03
CA PHE A 169 13.07 3.72 0.90
C PHE A 169 13.82 3.56 2.23
N GLY A 170 15.16 3.46 2.16
CA GLY A 170 16.05 3.37 3.32
C GLY A 170 16.01 4.61 4.24
N LEU A 171 15.62 5.78 3.73
CA LEU A 171 15.39 6.98 4.55
C LEU A 171 13.92 7.13 4.96
N TYR A 172 12.99 6.78 4.06
CA TYR A 172 11.55 6.88 4.32
C TYR A 172 11.07 5.93 5.41
N CYS A 173 11.52 4.67 5.40
CA CYS A 173 11.12 3.67 6.38
C CYS A 173 11.46 4.10 7.82
N PRO A 174 12.73 4.42 8.17
CA PRO A 174 13.06 4.88 9.52
C PRO A 174 12.43 6.23 9.87
N PHE A 175 12.16 7.09 8.89
CA PHE A 175 11.42 8.35 9.12
C PHE A 175 10.04 8.08 9.69
N ILE A 176 9.24 7.23 9.03
CA ILE A 176 7.87 6.91 9.48
C ILE A 176 7.90 6.18 10.83
N GLN A 177 8.82 5.24 11.01
CA GLN A 177 8.98 4.51 12.28
C GLN A 177 9.24 5.46 13.45
N GLN A 178 10.19 6.38 13.30
CA GLN A 178 10.51 7.36 14.34
C GLN A 178 9.40 8.39 14.54
N LEU A 179 8.74 8.83 13.46
CA LEU A 179 7.65 9.80 13.53
C LEU A 179 6.45 9.22 14.29
N VAL A 180 6.11 7.97 14.02
CA VAL A 180 5.08 7.24 14.75
C VAL A 180 5.53 7.04 16.20
N HIS A 181 6.75 6.55 16.45
CA HIS A 181 7.26 6.36 17.81
C HIS A 181 7.17 7.65 18.66
N LYS A 182 7.66 8.79 18.16
CA LYS A 182 7.57 10.07 18.88
C LYS A 182 6.14 10.58 19.05
N SER A 183 5.28 10.34 18.06
CA SER A 183 3.84 10.65 18.20
C SER A 183 3.19 9.81 19.31
N LEU A 184 3.71 8.61 19.55
CA LEU A 184 3.20 7.63 20.53
C LEU A 184 3.85 7.76 21.92
N GLU A 185 5.08 8.25 22.06
CA GLU A 185 5.70 8.55 23.37
C GLU A 185 4.84 9.50 24.23
N LEU A 186 3.92 10.21 23.60
CA LEU A 186 2.94 11.10 24.24
C LEU A 186 1.69 10.38 24.77
N LYS A 187 1.41 9.12 24.37
CA LYS A 187 0.19 8.38 24.72
C LYS A 187 0.46 6.87 24.76
N LYS A 188 0.25 6.20 25.91
CA LYS A 188 0.33 4.74 26.05
C LYS A 188 -0.77 4.05 25.21
N LEU A 189 -0.49 3.78 23.94
CA LEU A 189 -1.46 3.30 22.96
C LEU A 189 -1.29 1.81 22.65
N TYR A 190 -2.37 1.18 22.19
CA TYR A 190 -2.44 -0.21 21.77
C TYR A 190 -1.95 -0.38 20.32
N MET A 191 -1.59 -1.62 19.94
CA MET A 191 -1.06 -1.97 18.61
C MET A 191 -1.95 -1.49 17.44
N TYR A 192 -3.28 -1.54 17.57
CA TYR A 192 -4.19 -1.09 16.50
C TYR A 192 -4.07 0.42 16.22
N GLU A 193 -3.76 1.22 17.24
CA GLU A 193 -3.60 2.67 17.13
C GLU A 193 -2.29 3.00 16.41
N ILE A 194 -1.23 2.22 16.69
CA ILE A 194 0.05 2.32 15.97
C ILE A 194 -0.17 2.09 14.47
N LEU A 195 -0.85 1.00 14.11
CA LEU A 195 -1.14 0.67 12.71
C LEU A 195 -1.99 1.75 12.02
N SER A 196 -2.98 2.31 12.72
CA SER A 196 -3.80 3.41 12.21
C SER A 196 -2.97 4.67 11.91
N HIS A 197 -2.01 5.02 12.78
CA HIS A 197 -1.11 6.15 12.54
C HIS A 197 -0.15 5.89 11.39
N VAL A 198 0.43 4.70 11.30
CA VAL A 198 1.28 4.31 10.16
C VAL A 198 0.48 4.41 8.86
N ASN A 199 -0.74 3.88 8.83
CA ASN A 199 -1.63 3.96 7.66
C ASN A 199 -1.90 5.41 7.26
N PHE A 200 -2.23 6.27 8.22
CA PHE A 200 -2.47 7.68 7.98
C PHE A 200 -1.28 8.35 7.28
N TYR A 201 -0.07 8.19 7.82
CA TYR A 201 1.13 8.81 7.25
C TYR A 201 1.48 8.20 5.89
N VAL A 202 1.43 6.87 5.75
CA VAL A 202 1.74 6.20 4.48
C VAL A 202 0.78 6.67 3.39
N LEU A 203 -0.53 6.60 3.62
CA LEU A 203 -1.52 6.99 2.62
C LEU A 203 -1.37 8.46 2.23
N ARG A 204 -1.22 9.36 3.20
CA ARG A 204 -1.02 10.79 2.95
C ARG A 204 0.24 11.04 2.14
N ASN A 205 1.37 10.48 2.56
CA ASN A 205 2.64 10.69 1.87
C ASN A 205 2.61 10.13 0.44
N MET A 206 1.96 8.99 0.21
CA MET A 206 1.78 8.47 -1.15
C MET A 206 0.86 9.36 -1.99
N GLN A 207 -0.18 9.97 -1.40
CA GLN A 207 -1.04 10.94 -2.10
C GLN A 207 -0.26 12.18 -2.56
N ILE A 208 0.74 12.63 -1.78
CA ILE A 208 1.64 13.71 -2.19
C ILE A 208 2.48 13.29 -3.40
N LEU A 209 2.95 12.04 -3.42
CA LEU A 209 3.71 11.49 -4.55
C LEU A 209 2.88 11.21 -5.80
N ARG A 210 1.56 11.43 -5.77
CA ARG A 210 0.68 11.23 -6.93
C ARG A 210 1.14 12.00 -8.16
N THR A 211 1.65 13.22 -7.98
CA THR A 211 2.18 14.05 -9.08
C THR A 211 3.58 13.62 -9.55
N GLN A 212 4.21 12.69 -8.84
CA GLN A 212 5.53 12.10 -9.12
C GLN A 212 5.37 10.58 -9.36
N SER A 213 4.69 10.20 -10.44
CA SER A 213 4.32 8.80 -10.74
C SER A 213 5.50 7.82 -10.65
N GLU A 214 6.71 8.20 -11.08
CA GLU A 214 7.91 7.34 -10.98
C GLU A 214 8.28 7.04 -9.52
N ALA A 215 8.25 8.05 -8.66
CA ALA A 215 8.56 7.91 -7.25
C ALA A 215 7.53 7.04 -6.55
N LEU A 216 6.24 7.26 -6.84
CA LEU A 216 5.14 6.47 -6.31
C LEU A 216 5.26 4.98 -6.70
N ASN A 217 5.45 4.72 -8.00
CA ASN A 217 5.53 3.36 -8.54
C ASN A 217 6.82 2.62 -8.14
N SER A 218 7.87 3.34 -7.76
CA SER A 218 9.10 2.77 -7.20
C SER A 218 8.98 2.46 -5.71
N LEU A 219 8.30 3.31 -4.94
CA LEU A 219 8.23 3.22 -3.49
C LEU A 219 7.17 2.24 -2.98
N LEU A 220 6.00 2.20 -3.64
CA LEU A 220 4.89 1.33 -3.24
C LEU A 220 5.28 -0.15 -3.16
N PRO A 221 5.93 -0.77 -4.16
CA PRO A 221 6.37 -2.17 -4.05
C PRO A 221 7.19 -2.43 -2.79
N SER A 222 8.14 -1.55 -2.46
CA SER A 222 8.97 -1.69 -1.26
C SER A 222 8.15 -1.64 0.03
N LEU A 223 7.07 -0.85 0.07
CA LEU A 223 6.16 -0.81 1.21
C LEU A 223 5.38 -2.12 1.37
N TYR A 224 4.84 -2.66 0.28
CA TYR A 224 4.10 -3.93 0.30
C TYR A 224 4.98 -5.14 0.68
N MET A 225 6.28 -5.09 0.42
CA MET A 225 7.23 -6.16 0.75
C MET A 225 7.88 -6.01 2.14
N HIS A 226 7.74 -4.85 2.79
CA HIS A 226 8.46 -4.58 4.03
C HIS A 226 7.67 -5.00 5.28
N PRO A 227 8.27 -5.77 6.22
CA PRO A 227 7.55 -6.32 7.38
C PRO A 227 6.87 -5.28 8.28
N TYR A 228 7.42 -4.06 8.36
CA TYR A 228 6.82 -2.99 9.16
C TYR A 228 5.55 -2.40 8.53
N PHE A 229 5.41 -2.46 7.20
CA PHE A 229 4.34 -1.79 6.45
C PHE A 229 3.32 -2.77 5.86
N ILE A 230 3.65 -4.05 5.73
CA ILE A 230 2.80 -5.04 5.07
C ILE A 230 1.37 -5.08 5.66
N ASN A 231 1.23 -5.03 6.98
CA ASN A 231 -0.07 -5.03 7.67
C ASN A 231 -0.91 -3.75 7.47
N VAL A 232 -0.32 -2.72 6.86
CA VAL A 232 -0.95 -1.45 6.54
C VAL A 232 -1.23 -1.32 5.04
N CYS A 233 -0.40 -1.95 4.22
CA CYS A 233 -0.49 -1.89 2.76
C CYS A 233 -1.40 -2.97 2.17
N VAL A 234 -1.26 -4.21 2.64
CA VAL A 234 -2.10 -5.34 2.20
C VAL A 234 -3.53 -5.09 2.64
N GLY A 235 -4.48 -5.34 1.74
CA GLY A 235 -5.90 -5.13 1.98
C GLY A 235 -6.34 -3.65 1.96
N ASN A 236 -5.43 -2.70 1.72
CA ASN A 236 -5.73 -1.27 1.78
C ASN A 236 -6.31 -0.76 0.45
N GLU A 237 -7.63 -0.57 0.42
CA GLU A 237 -8.39 -0.18 -0.76
C GLU A 237 -8.00 1.21 -1.29
N ARG A 238 -7.68 2.14 -0.39
CA ARG A 238 -7.30 3.52 -0.75
C ARG A 238 -5.92 3.57 -1.38
N LEU A 239 -4.98 2.82 -0.81
CA LEU A 239 -3.61 2.74 -1.33
C LEU A 239 -3.59 2.06 -2.70
N LEU A 240 -4.36 0.97 -2.84
CA LEU A 240 -4.51 0.29 -4.12
C LEU A 240 -5.16 1.17 -5.18
N HIS A 241 -6.24 1.89 -4.83
CA HIS A 241 -6.87 2.84 -5.75
C HIS A 241 -5.90 3.93 -6.21
N LEU A 242 -5.11 4.47 -5.28
CA LEU A 242 -4.08 5.46 -5.60
C LEU A 242 -3.05 4.87 -6.57
N TRP A 243 -2.56 3.66 -6.32
CA TRP A 243 -1.58 3.01 -7.18
C TRP A 243 -2.14 2.75 -8.58
N VAL A 244 -3.31 2.12 -8.66
CA VAL A 244 -4.01 1.83 -9.93
C VAL A 244 -4.32 3.10 -10.73
N SER A 245 -4.51 4.24 -10.04
CA SER A 245 -4.78 5.52 -10.70
C SER A 245 -3.57 6.09 -11.44
N GLU A 246 -2.36 5.78 -10.99
CA GLU A 246 -1.12 6.42 -11.46
C GLU A 246 -0.10 5.43 -12.04
N ILE A 247 -0.45 4.13 -12.09
CA ILE A 247 0.44 3.09 -12.58
C ILE A 247 0.57 3.16 -14.10
N THR A 248 1.81 3.27 -14.57
CA THR A 248 2.11 3.19 -16.01
C THR A 248 2.12 1.72 -16.48
N PRO A 249 1.97 1.44 -17.79
CA PRO A 249 2.03 0.08 -18.31
C PRO A 249 3.31 -0.69 -17.95
N ASP A 250 4.47 -0.02 -17.94
CA ASP A 250 5.76 -0.66 -17.59
C ASP A 250 5.82 -1.07 -16.13
N HIS A 251 5.34 -0.19 -15.24
CA HIS A 251 5.22 -0.48 -13.81
C HIS A 251 4.19 -1.56 -13.53
N LEU A 252 3.07 -1.59 -14.27
CA LEU A 252 2.09 -2.66 -14.17
C LEU A 252 2.69 -4.02 -14.57
N ARG A 253 3.51 -4.09 -15.62
CA ARG A 253 4.20 -5.33 -16.00
C ARG A 253 5.14 -5.82 -14.91
N LYS A 254 5.93 -4.92 -14.31
CA LYS A 254 6.82 -5.25 -13.18
C LYS A 254 6.02 -5.72 -11.96
N LEU A 255 4.89 -5.07 -11.68
CA LEU A 255 3.98 -5.42 -10.59
C LEU A 255 3.39 -6.82 -10.78
N VAL A 256 2.82 -7.08 -11.96
CA VAL A 256 2.26 -8.39 -12.34
C VAL A 256 3.31 -9.49 -12.16
N PHE A 257 4.54 -9.27 -12.65
CA PHE A 257 5.62 -10.24 -12.49
C PHE A 257 5.89 -10.58 -11.01
N LYS A 258 6.00 -9.57 -10.13
CA LYS A 258 6.25 -9.80 -8.69
C LYS A 258 5.10 -10.54 -7.99
N LEU A 259 3.85 -10.23 -8.36
CA LEU A 259 2.68 -10.89 -7.80
C LEU A 259 2.59 -12.36 -8.22
N THR A 260 2.86 -12.64 -9.51
CA THR A 260 2.86 -14.00 -10.05
C THR A 260 4.02 -14.82 -9.50
N ALA A 261 5.19 -14.22 -9.29
CA ALA A 261 6.33 -14.86 -8.62
C ALA A 261 6.06 -15.16 -7.14
N GLY A 262 5.09 -14.46 -6.52
CA GLY A 262 4.77 -14.60 -5.11
C GLY A 262 5.65 -13.78 -4.17
N ASP A 263 6.46 -12.87 -4.71
CA ASP A 263 7.31 -11.96 -3.94
C ASP A 263 6.52 -10.90 -3.17
N MET A 264 5.26 -10.68 -3.57
CA MET A 264 4.41 -9.63 -3.02
C MET A 264 2.94 -10.09 -2.97
N GLU A 265 2.19 -9.47 -2.06
CA GLU A 265 0.76 -9.65 -1.88
C GLU A 265 0.10 -8.28 -1.74
N ILE A 266 -1.07 -8.09 -2.34
CA ILE A 266 -1.87 -6.86 -2.26
C ILE A 266 -3.19 -7.13 -1.53
N PHE A 267 -3.83 -8.26 -1.79
CA PHE A 267 -5.21 -8.47 -1.35
C PHE A 267 -5.36 -9.09 0.05
N GLY A 268 -4.42 -9.93 0.50
CA GLY A 268 -4.43 -10.47 1.87
C GLY A 268 -5.51 -11.54 2.12
N THR A 269 -6.40 -11.27 3.07
CA THR A 269 -7.48 -12.12 3.58
C THR A 269 -8.80 -11.92 2.83
N THR A 270 -9.75 -12.87 2.97
CA THR A 270 -11.04 -12.82 2.27
C THR A 270 -11.86 -11.56 2.57
N SER A 271 -11.86 -11.08 3.83
CA SER A 271 -12.57 -9.85 4.20
C SER A 271 -12.02 -8.61 3.50
N GLU A 272 -10.71 -8.59 3.25
CA GLU A 272 -10.05 -7.49 2.55
C GLU A 272 -10.38 -7.51 1.04
N TYR A 273 -10.59 -8.70 0.46
CA TYR A 273 -11.04 -8.84 -0.92
C TYR A 273 -12.39 -8.15 -1.12
N ASP A 274 -13.32 -8.41 -0.19
CA ASP A 274 -14.68 -7.88 -0.25
C ASP A 274 -14.69 -6.36 -0.15
N ILE A 275 -13.89 -5.79 0.75
CA ILE A 275 -13.74 -4.34 0.92
C ILE A 275 -13.19 -3.71 -0.37
N ILE A 276 -12.13 -4.29 -0.94
CA ILE A 276 -11.51 -3.77 -2.17
C ILE A 276 -12.48 -3.87 -3.35
N LEU A 277 -13.12 -5.01 -3.55
CA LEU A 277 -14.04 -5.23 -4.67
C LEU A 277 -15.25 -4.31 -4.58
N ASP A 278 -15.83 -4.15 -3.40
CA ASP A 278 -16.94 -3.23 -3.17
C ASP A 278 -16.54 -1.78 -3.45
N TYR A 279 -15.39 -1.36 -2.94
CA TYR A 279 -14.84 -0.03 -3.18
C TYR A 279 -14.52 0.22 -4.66
N SER A 280 -14.14 -0.83 -5.41
CA SER A 280 -13.80 -0.75 -6.83
C SER A 280 -14.99 -0.58 -7.77
N THR A 281 -16.22 -0.82 -7.30
CA THR A 281 -17.43 -0.67 -8.12
C THR A 281 -17.59 0.74 -8.66
N ALA A 282 -17.19 1.75 -7.86
CA ALA A 282 -17.22 3.17 -8.20
C ALA A 282 -16.04 3.63 -9.07
N TRP A 283 -15.08 2.74 -9.38
CA TRP A 283 -13.92 3.12 -10.17
C TRP A 283 -14.26 3.17 -11.67
N ARG A 284 -13.52 4.01 -12.41
CA ARG A 284 -13.64 4.06 -13.88
C ARG A 284 -13.29 2.69 -14.50
N PRO A 285 -13.92 2.28 -15.62
CA PRO A 285 -13.69 0.96 -16.24
C PRO A 285 -12.21 0.64 -16.48
N ALA A 286 -11.43 1.61 -16.99
CA ALA A 286 -9.98 1.43 -17.21
C ALA A 286 -9.20 1.09 -15.93
N LYS A 287 -9.61 1.61 -14.77
CA LYS A 287 -9.00 1.28 -13.49
C LYS A 287 -9.44 -0.10 -12.99
N ARG A 288 -10.70 -0.47 -13.23
CA ARG A 288 -11.19 -1.81 -12.91
C ARG A 288 -10.47 -2.88 -13.73
N ASP A 289 -10.21 -2.64 -15.02
CA ASP A 289 -9.40 -3.53 -15.85
C ASP A 289 -7.98 -3.74 -15.27
N ILE A 290 -7.32 -2.67 -14.81
CA ILE A 290 -6.02 -2.78 -14.14
C ILE A 290 -6.13 -3.56 -12.82
N LEU A 291 -7.14 -3.29 -12.00
CA LEU A 291 -7.39 -4.05 -10.76
C LEU A 291 -7.54 -5.54 -11.05
N TRP A 292 -8.32 -5.89 -12.08
CA TRP A 292 -8.53 -7.27 -12.49
C TRP A 292 -7.25 -7.93 -13.01
N LYS A 293 -6.39 -7.20 -13.74
CA LYS A 293 -5.05 -7.70 -14.12
C LYS A 293 -4.17 -7.99 -12.91
N ILE A 294 -4.20 -7.13 -11.90
CA ILE A 294 -3.50 -7.31 -10.63
C ILE A 294 -4.04 -8.53 -9.87
N LEU A 295 -5.37 -8.69 -9.85
CA LEU A 295 -6.03 -9.86 -9.25
C LEU A 295 -5.62 -11.15 -9.97
N ILE A 296 -5.66 -11.18 -11.31
CA ILE A 296 -5.19 -12.34 -12.09
C ILE A 296 -3.76 -12.69 -11.74
N ALA A 297 -2.88 -11.70 -11.63
CA ALA A 297 -1.46 -11.91 -11.36
C ALA A 297 -1.21 -12.53 -9.98
N GLU A 298 -1.95 -12.12 -8.95
CA GLU A 298 -1.78 -12.63 -7.59
C GLU A 298 -2.52 -13.95 -7.34
N PHE A 299 -3.70 -14.12 -7.93
CA PHE A 299 -4.57 -15.28 -7.69
C PHE A 299 -4.32 -16.41 -8.69
N GLY A 300 -3.81 -16.08 -9.88
CA GLY A 300 -3.43 -17.05 -10.90
C GLY A 300 -2.52 -18.11 -10.29
N PHE A 301 -2.86 -19.37 -10.48
CA PHE A 301 -2.17 -20.54 -9.89
C PHE A 301 -2.31 -20.74 -8.37
N ARG A 302 -3.06 -19.90 -7.64
CA ARG A 302 -3.29 -20.06 -6.18
C ARG A 302 -4.71 -20.55 -5.88
N LEU A 303 -4.88 -21.87 -5.89
CA LEU A 303 -6.19 -22.53 -5.73
C LEU A 303 -6.98 -22.01 -4.52
N GLU A 304 -6.37 -21.94 -3.34
CA GLU A 304 -7.05 -21.50 -2.12
C GLU A 304 -7.58 -20.07 -2.21
N LYS A 305 -6.83 -19.16 -2.85
CA LYS A 305 -7.26 -17.77 -3.03
C LYS A 305 -8.43 -17.67 -4.00
N VAL A 306 -8.42 -18.46 -5.08
CA VAL A 306 -9.52 -18.49 -6.05
C VAL A 306 -10.78 -19.11 -5.47
N GLU A 307 -10.66 -20.19 -4.68
CA GLU A 307 -11.82 -20.73 -3.96
C GLU A 307 -12.45 -19.69 -3.03
N ARG A 308 -11.64 -18.91 -2.31
CA ARG A 308 -12.12 -17.82 -1.44
C ARG A 308 -12.76 -16.69 -2.25
N LEU A 309 -12.16 -16.28 -3.36
CA LEU A 309 -12.70 -15.26 -4.27
C LEU A 309 -14.06 -15.67 -4.85
N LEU A 310 -14.23 -16.93 -5.23
CA LEU A 310 -15.48 -17.44 -5.75
C LEU A 310 -16.52 -17.73 -4.66
N SER A 311 -16.13 -17.67 -3.39
CA SER A 311 -17.05 -17.82 -2.26
C SER A 311 -17.68 -16.47 -1.85
N THR A 312 -17.17 -15.34 -2.33
CA THR A 312 -17.74 -14.03 -1.98
C THR A 312 -18.94 -13.64 -2.85
N SER A 313 -19.96 -13.08 -2.20
CA SER A 313 -21.10 -12.47 -2.86
C SER A 313 -20.69 -11.27 -3.73
N LYS A 314 -19.56 -10.63 -3.45
CA LYS A 314 -19.03 -9.50 -4.22
C LYS A 314 -18.55 -9.89 -5.62
N VAL A 315 -18.32 -11.18 -5.88
CA VAL A 315 -18.06 -11.71 -7.23
C VAL A 315 -19.32 -12.36 -7.80
N ILE A 316 -20.01 -13.20 -7.03
CA ILE A 316 -21.18 -13.94 -7.52
C ILE A 316 -22.32 -13.00 -7.92
N VAL A 317 -22.70 -12.05 -7.07
CA VAL A 317 -23.88 -11.19 -7.31
C VAL A 317 -23.70 -10.33 -8.58
N PRO A 318 -22.56 -9.65 -8.79
CA PRO A 318 -22.36 -8.92 -10.04
C PRO A 318 -22.38 -9.83 -11.27
N MET A 319 -21.85 -11.06 -11.19
CA MET A 319 -21.89 -12.01 -12.32
C MET A 319 -23.30 -12.39 -12.72
N ARG A 320 -24.24 -12.37 -11.76
CA ARG A 320 -25.68 -12.64 -11.96
C ARG A 320 -26.48 -11.42 -12.44
N SER A 321 -25.86 -10.26 -12.59
CA SER A 321 -26.47 -9.11 -13.25
C SER A 321 -26.24 -9.14 -14.76
N ASP A 322 -27.24 -8.69 -15.53
CA ASP A 322 -27.08 -8.43 -16.97
C ASP A 322 -26.38 -7.07 -17.22
N GLU A 323 -26.31 -6.19 -16.21
CA GLU A 323 -25.66 -4.87 -16.29
C GLU A 323 -24.13 -4.92 -16.10
N GLU A 324 -23.41 -4.17 -16.94
CA GLU A 324 -22.03 -3.66 -16.83
C GLU A 324 -20.95 -4.45 -16.03
N THR A 325 -20.96 -5.78 -16.08
CA THR A 325 -19.86 -6.63 -15.58
C THR A 325 -18.93 -7.17 -16.67
N TRP A 326 -18.87 -6.45 -17.80
CA TRP A 326 -17.99 -6.80 -18.92
C TRP A 326 -16.50 -6.83 -18.55
N ASP A 327 -16.08 -6.01 -17.57
CA ASP A 327 -14.67 -5.94 -17.14
C ASP A 327 -14.24 -7.17 -16.32
N SER A 328 -15.16 -7.76 -15.54
CA SER A 328 -14.83 -8.83 -14.58
C SER A 328 -14.92 -10.22 -15.18
N ARG A 329 -15.79 -10.46 -16.17
CA ARG A 329 -15.96 -11.79 -16.79
C ARG A 329 -14.70 -12.30 -17.52
N PRO A 330 -14.05 -11.53 -18.41
CA PRO A 330 -12.82 -11.98 -19.07
C PRO A 330 -11.70 -12.23 -18.06
N ALA A 331 -11.63 -11.41 -17.01
CA ALA A 331 -10.62 -11.57 -15.98
C ALA A 331 -10.84 -12.82 -15.13
N LEU A 332 -12.08 -13.07 -14.72
CA LEU A 332 -12.44 -14.28 -13.99
C LEU A 332 -12.20 -15.53 -14.84
N PHE A 333 -12.55 -15.48 -16.13
CA PHE A 333 -12.22 -16.56 -17.07
C PHE A 333 -10.71 -16.82 -17.12
N ALA A 334 -9.90 -15.76 -17.22
CA ALA A 334 -8.44 -15.89 -17.23
C ALA A 334 -7.89 -16.54 -15.96
N VAL A 335 -8.43 -16.20 -14.78
CA VAL A 335 -8.06 -16.86 -13.51
C VAL A 335 -8.43 -18.34 -13.54
N LEU A 336 -9.68 -18.66 -13.89
CA LEU A 336 -10.21 -20.03 -13.90
C LEU A 336 -9.45 -20.95 -14.87
N LYS A 337 -9.00 -20.40 -16.01
CA LYS A 337 -8.17 -21.13 -16.98
C LYS A 337 -6.83 -21.59 -16.40
N THR A 338 -6.27 -20.88 -15.42
CA THR A 338 -4.96 -21.22 -14.84
C THR A 338 -5.00 -22.34 -13.79
N LEU A 339 -6.19 -22.81 -13.42
CA LEU A 339 -6.38 -23.74 -12.30
C LEU A 339 -7.14 -25.00 -12.72
N PRO A 340 -6.86 -26.14 -12.08
CA PRO A 340 -7.70 -27.32 -12.23
C PRO A 340 -9.07 -27.08 -11.60
N ALA A 341 -10.11 -27.67 -12.20
CA ALA A 341 -11.45 -27.68 -11.63
C ALA A 341 -11.47 -28.41 -10.27
N THR A 342 -12.09 -27.80 -9.26
CA THR A 342 -12.44 -28.45 -7.98
C THR A 342 -13.94 -28.43 -7.78
N SER A 343 -14.47 -29.35 -6.96
CA SER A 343 -15.91 -29.41 -6.67
C SER A 343 -16.44 -28.10 -6.06
N ARG A 344 -15.61 -27.41 -5.27
CA ARG A 344 -15.93 -26.09 -4.69
C ARG A 344 -16.05 -25.01 -5.76
N ILE A 345 -15.05 -24.91 -6.64
CA ILE A 345 -15.07 -23.94 -7.75
C ILE A 345 -16.28 -24.17 -8.65
N VAL A 346 -16.51 -25.42 -9.07
CA VAL A 346 -17.66 -25.77 -9.92
C VAL A 346 -18.97 -25.45 -9.22
N LYS A 347 -19.09 -25.74 -7.92
CA LYS A 347 -20.26 -25.40 -7.12
C LYS A 347 -20.53 -23.89 -7.13
N SER A 348 -19.50 -23.06 -6.94
CA SER A 348 -19.64 -21.60 -6.95
C SER A 348 -19.95 -21.01 -8.32
N LEU A 349 -19.57 -21.69 -9.41
CA LEU A 349 -19.83 -21.23 -10.78
C LEU A 349 -21.28 -21.43 -11.22
N ILE A 350 -21.93 -22.53 -10.80
CA ILE A 350 -23.28 -22.87 -11.25
C ILE A 350 -24.29 -21.73 -11.02
N PRO A 351 -24.37 -21.10 -9.83
CA PRO A 351 -25.29 -19.98 -9.60
C PRO A 351 -25.03 -18.77 -10.49
N MET A 352 -23.82 -18.61 -11.03
CA MET A 352 -23.47 -17.50 -11.93
C MET A 352 -24.14 -17.62 -13.30
N ALA A 353 -24.65 -18.80 -13.67
CA ALA A 353 -25.37 -19.01 -14.93
C ALA A 353 -26.81 -18.43 -14.90
N PHE A 354 -27.29 -18.02 -13.73
CA PHE A 354 -28.67 -17.60 -13.49
C PHE A 354 -28.71 -16.17 -12.98
N ASN A 355 -29.66 -15.39 -13.48
CA ASN A 355 -29.87 -14.02 -13.04
C ASN A 355 -30.43 -13.96 -11.60
N ALA A 356 -30.66 -12.75 -11.08
CA ALA A 356 -31.21 -12.55 -9.73
C ALA A 356 -32.57 -13.26 -9.53
N ASP A 357 -33.40 -13.32 -10.58
CA ASP A 357 -34.71 -13.99 -10.58
C ASP A 357 -34.62 -15.52 -10.70
N GLY A 358 -33.40 -16.06 -10.87
CA GLY A 358 -33.16 -17.50 -11.02
C GLY A 358 -33.40 -18.04 -12.42
N LYS A 359 -33.54 -17.17 -13.43
CA LYS A 359 -33.65 -17.56 -14.85
C LYS A 359 -32.27 -17.61 -15.49
N ALA A 360 -32.04 -18.60 -16.35
CA ALA A 360 -30.79 -18.68 -17.09
C ALA A 360 -30.74 -17.56 -18.14
N SER A 361 -29.74 -16.67 -18.04
CA SER A 361 -29.44 -15.68 -19.08
C SER A 361 -28.45 -16.29 -20.08
N ASN A 362 -28.65 -16.08 -21.39
CA ASN A 362 -27.78 -16.66 -22.43
C ASN A 362 -26.31 -16.25 -22.22
N VAL A 363 -26.06 -15.00 -21.81
CA VAL A 363 -24.70 -14.48 -21.58
C VAL A 363 -24.04 -15.16 -20.38
N GLN A 364 -24.76 -15.28 -19.27
CA GLN A 364 -24.29 -15.90 -18.03
C GLN A 364 -24.04 -17.39 -18.20
N LEU A 365 -25.00 -18.08 -18.85
CA LEU A 365 -24.90 -19.49 -19.18
C LEU A 365 -23.71 -19.75 -20.10
N ARG A 366 -23.52 -18.95 -21.16
CA ARG A 366 -22.35 -19.04 -22.05
C ARG A 366 -21.04 -18.91 -21.30
N PHE A 367 -20.94 -17.98 -20.35
CA PHE A 367 -19.72 -17.83 -19.54
C PHE A 367 -19.39 -19.12 -18.79
N VAL A 368 -20.35 -19.65 -18.02
CA VAL A 368 -20.15 -20.87 -17.21
C VAL A 368 -19.84 -22.08 -18.10
N VAL A 369 -20.60 -22.26 -19.18
CA VAL A 369 -20.39 -23.35 -20.14
C VAL A 369 -19.02 -23.25 -20.81
N THR A 370 -18.55 -22.04 -21.14
CA THR A 370 -17.21 -21.84 -21.74
C THR A 370 -16.10 -22.23 -20.77
N VAL A 371 -16.24 -21.92 -19.48
CA VAL A 371 -15.27 -22.36 -18.45
C VAL A 371 -15.23 -23.89 -18.35
N LEU A 372 -16.41 -24.55 -18.32
CA LEU A 372 -16.49 -26.01 -18.27
C LEU A 372 -15.88 -26.65 -19.50
N GLN A 373 -16.17 -26.11 -20.69
CA GLN A 373 -15.61 -26.57 -21.94
C GLN A 373 -14.09 -26.45 -21.97
N GLN A 374 -13.56 -25.32 -21.47
CA GLN A 374 -12.11 -25.10 -21.36
C GLN A 374 -11.45 -26.17 -20.48
N TRP A 375 -12.00 -26.45 -19.31
CA TRP A 375 -11.47 -27.53 -18.45
C TRP A 375 -11.66 -28.91 -19.04
N CYS A 376 -12.73 -29.16 -19.80
CA CYS A 376 -12.89 -30.43 -20.49
C CYS A 376 -11.77 -30.66 -21.51
N CYS A 377 -11.42 -29.62 -22.28
CA CYS A 377 -10.35 -29.69 -23.27
C CYS A 377 -8.96 -29.77 -22.65
N GLU A 378 -8.64 -28.94 -21.64
CA GLU A 378 -7.29 -28.83 -21.09
C GLU A 378 -7.04 -29.71 -19.85
N SER A 379 -8.08 -30.11 -19.11
CA SER A 379 -7.96 -30.71 -17.77
C SER A 379 -9.16 -31.62 -17.41
N TYR A 380 -9.51 -32.56 -18.30
CA TYR A 380 -10.68 -33.43 -18.14
C TYR A 380 -10.74 -34.18 -16.81
N LYS A 381 -9.63 -34.77 -16.34
CA LYS A 381 -9.61 -35.61 -15.13
C LYS A 381 -10.04 -34.84 -13.86
N PRO A 382 -9.45 -33.66 -13.54
CA PRO A 382 -9.94 -32.81 -12.45
C PRO A 382 -11.42 -32.45 -12.58
N LEU A 383 -11.87 -32.06 -13.78
CA LEU A 383 -13.27 -31.71 -14.02
C LEU A 383 -14.21 -32.88 -13.75
N TYR A 384 -13.90 -34.06 -14.28
CA TYR A 384 -14.69 -35.28 -14.06
C TYR A 384 -14.80 -35.61 -12.57
N SER A 385 -13.67 -35.56 -11.83
CA SER A 385 -13.67 -35.80 -10.39
C SER A 385 -14.52 -34.76 -9.63
N ALA A 386 -14.44 -33.49 -10.01
CA ALA A 386 -15.22 -32.42 -9.40
C ALA A 386 -16.73 -32.62 -9.63
N LEU A 387 -17.13 -32.95 -10.85
CA LEU A 387 -18.52 -33.20 -11.23
C LEU A 387 -19.09 -34.45 -10.55
N LEU A 388 -18.31 -35.54 -10.47
CA LEU A 388 -18.72 -36.76 -9.78
C LEU A 388 -18.95 -36.50 -8.27
N HIS A 389 -18.04 -35.77 -7.64
CA HIS A 389 -18.16 -35.41 -6.23
C HIS A 389 -19.40 -34.53 -6.01
N LEU A 390 -19.63 -33.53 -6.87
CA LEU A 390 -20.79 -32.65 -6.76
C LEU A 390 -22.11 -33.40 -6.96
N THR A 391 -22.16 -34.31 -7.95
CA THR A 391 -23.34 -35.14 -8.21
C THR A 391 -23.66 -36.05 -7.02
N THR A 392 -22.63 -36.63 -6.41
CA THR A 392 -22.78 -37.47 -5.22
C THR A 392 -23.29 -36.66 -4.02
N ASP A 393 -22.71 -35.48 -3.78
CA ASP A 393 -23.12 -34.57 -2.69
C ASP A 393 -24.57 -34.09 -2.85
N LEU A 394 -24.96 -33.67 -4.06
CA LEU A 394 -26.34 -33.27 -4.36
C LEU A 394 -27.31 -34.46 -4.20
N GLY A 395 -26.93 -35.65 -4.66
CA GLY A 395 -27.72 -36.87 -4.47
C GLY A 395 -27.98 -37.20 -2.99
N GLN A 396 -26.95 -37.09 -2.14
CA GLN A 396 -27.07 -37.29 -0.70
C GLN A 396 -27.96 -36.23 -0.04
N LYS A 397 -27.82 -34.95 -0.43
CA LYS A 397 -28.63 -33.84 0.11
C LYS A 397 -30.11 -33.94 -0.24
N ILE A 398 -30.46 -34.42 -1.45
CA ILE A 398 -31.85 -34.68 -1.84
C ILE A 398 -32.48 -35.78 -0.97
N GLN A 399 -31.70 -36.79 -0.59
CA GLN A 399 -32.15 -37.89 0.25
C GLN A 399 -32.31 -37.48 1.73
N GLY A 400 -31.56 -36.47 2.20
CA GLY A 400 -31.59 -35.93 3.56
C GLY A 400 -32.68 -34.86 3.83
N GLU A 401 -32.52 -34.10 4.92
CA GLU A 401 -33.52 -33.11 5.41
C GLU A 401 -33.49 -31.74 4.68
N ALA A 402 -32.43 -31.43 3.93
CA ALA A 402 -32.25 -30.17 3.22
C ALA A 402 -32.92 -30.13 1.82
N LYS A 403 -34.14 -30.67 1.70
CA LYS A 403 -34.74 -31.03 0.40
C LYS A 403 -35.04 -29.85 -0.53
N SER A 404 -35.45 -28.70 -0.02
CA SER A 404 -35.88 -27.56 -0.86
C SER A 404 -34.71 -26.86 -1.53
N GLU A 405 -33.66 -26.53 -0.77
CA GLU A 405 -32.44 -25.89 -1.28
C GLU A 405 -31.63 -26.85 -2.17
N ALA A 406 -31.48 -28.11 -1.74
CA ALA A 406 -30.80 -29.14 -2.54
C ALA A 406 -31.50 -29.38 -3.88
N LYS A 407 -32.85 -29.33 -3.90
CA LYS A 407 -33.62 -29.45 -5.15
C LYS A 407 -33.33 -28.27 -6.09
N ARG A 408 -33.26 -27.05 -5.57
CA ARG A 408 -32.89 -25.87 -6.37
C ARG A 408 -31.47 -25.99 -6.92
N GLU A 409 -30.48 -26.25 -6.07
CA GLU A 409 -29.07 -26.44 -6.48
C GLU A 409 -28.95 -27.52 -7.57
N SER A 410 -29.73 -28.61 -7.45
CA SER A 410 -29.72 -29.71 -8.42
C SER A 410 -30.36 -29.34 -9.76
N VAL A 411 -31.44 -28.56 -9.75
CA VAL A 411 -32.06 -28.05 -11.00
C VAL A 411 -31.09 -27.11 -11.72
N GLU A 412 -30.45 -26.20 -10.99
CA GLU A 412 -29.45 -25.29 -11.53
C GLU A 412 -28.26 -26.07 -12.14
N PHE A 413 -27.75 -27.07 -11.42
CA PHE A 413 -26.68 -27.94 -11.90
C PHE A 413 -27.06 -28.69 -13.17
N VAL A 414 -28.22 -29.37 -13.19
CA VAL A 414 -28.68 -30.14 -14.35
C VAL A 414 -28.90 -29.23 -15.57
N THR A 415 -29.43 -28.02 -15.35
CA THR A 415 -29.62 -27.03 -16.42
C THR A 415 -28.28 -26.67 -17.06
N VAL A 416 -27.27 -26.32 -16.26
CA VAL A 416 -25.92 -25.99 -16.78
C VAL A 416 -25.30 -27.19 -17.49
N MET A 417 -25.42 -28.40 -16.96
CA MET A 417 -24.88 -29.61 -17.59
C MET A 417 -25.56 -29.93 -18.93
N LYS A 418 -26.88 -29.77 -19.01
CA LYS A 418 -27.64 -29.95 -20.26
C LYS A 418 -27.16 -28.96 -21.31
N SER A 419 -27.07 -27.68 -20.97
CA SER A 419 -26.60 -26.64 -21.90
C SER A 419 -25.15 -26.84 -22.32
N TRP A 420 -24.29 -27.30 -21.43
CA TRP A 420 -22.92 -27.65 -21.78
C TRP A 420 -22.86 -28.84 -22.76
N TRP A 421 -23.68 -29.87 -22.54
CA TRP A 421 -23.79 -31.02 -23.44
C TRP A 421 -24.29 -30.63 -24.84
N GLU A 422 -25.32 -29.78 -24.93
CA GLU A 422 -25.86 -29.28 -26.19
C GLU A 422 -24.81 -28.50 -26.99
N LEU A 423 -24.04 -27.64 -26.31
CA LEU A 423 -22.96 -26.88 -26.93
C LEU A 423 -21.79 -27.78 -27.39
N ALA A 424 -21.45 -28.81 -26.60
CA ALA A 424 -20.40 -29.77 -26.95
C ALA A 424 -20.75 -30.64 -28.18
N LEU A 425 -22.04 -30.86 -28.45
CA LEU A 425 -22.54 -31.59 -29.62
C LEU A 425 -22.65 -30.75 -30.90
N GLY A 426 -22.23 -29.47 -30.85
CA GLY A 426 -22.33 -28.55 -31.99
C GLY A 426 -23.70 -27.93 -32.19
N GLY A 427 -24.60 -28.02 -31.20
CA GLY A 427 -25.84 -27.26 -31.19
C GLY A 427 -25.58 -25.78 -30.91
N GLU A 428 -26.31 -24.89 -31.58
CA GLU A 428 -26.44 -23.51 -31.09
C GLU A 428 -27.18 -23.56 -29.74
N LEU A 429 -26.77 -22.73 -28.78
CA LEU A 429 -27.54 -22.50 -27.55
C LEU A 429 -28.87 -21.87 -27.95
N GLU A 430 -29.86 -22.70 -28.28
CA GLU A 430 -31.21 -22.27 -28.63
C GLU A 430 -31.82 -21.53 -27.44
N GLU A 431 -32.46 -20.39 -27.74
CA GLU A 431 -33.24 -19.60 -26.79
C GLU A 431 -34.41 -20.42 -26.25
N GLN A 432 -34.19 -21.23 -25.21
CA GLN A 432 -35.28 -21.79 -24.43
C GLN A 432 -35.48 -20.93 -23.18
N VAL A 433 -36.39 -19.96 -23.36
CA VAL A 433 -36.94 -19.00 -22.37
C VAL A 433 -37.61 -19.68 -21.19
#